data_AF-A0A9Q4HX27-F1
#
_entry.id   AF-A0A9Q4HX27-F1
#
_cell.length_a   1.000
_cell.length_b   1.000
_cell.length_c   1.000
_cell.angle_alpha   90.00
_cell.angle_beta   90.00
_cell.angle_gamma   90.00
#
_symmetry.space_group_name_H-M   'P 1'
#
loop_
_entity.id
_entity.type
_entity.pdbx_description
1 polymer ?
#
loop_
_entity_poly.entity_id
_entity_poly.type
_entity_poly.pdbx_seq_one_letter_code
_entity_poly.pdbx_strand_id
1 'polypeptide(L)'
;MRFNWDEFNDTDNKIAVHCKTEEEAKDFCEKMHKQGMKWCSGESYLKETNYKFCEEEMCYIRGEFSPYQYYKSKGYKILEWSDYMQKEFTKSDLKSGMVVEYNDNYFGKRLVIGGFLIGEDGYSDLGGYNENLKNVASGLEIVRVYKIKCMEKISSIMHDDNLELIWERKKLKKMTVEEMREKLEELIGEEIEIV
;
A
#
# COMPACT_ATOMS: atom_id res chain seq x y z
N MET A 1 -8.65 -4.93 0.17
CA MET A 1 -9.16 -5.97 1.09
C MET A 1 -8.19 -6.10 2.27
N ARG A 2 -8.58 -6.64 3.44
CA ARG A 2 -7.65 -6.92 4.56
C ARG A 2 -7.32 -8.42 4.53
N PHE A 3 -6.04 -8.78 4.60
CA PHE A 3 -5.61 -10.17 4.65
C PHE A 3 -5.96 -10.80 6.01
N ASN A 4 -6.54 -11.99 6.00
CA ASN A 4 -6.93 -12.73 7.20
C ASN A 4 -5.77 -13.61 7.68
N TRP A 5 -5.00 -13.09 8.65
CA TRP A 5 -3.83 -13.79 9.19
C TRP A 5 -4.21 -15.02 10.01
N ASP A 6 -5.36 -15.02 10.70
CA ASP A 6 -5.79 -16.16 11.51
C ASP A 6 -6.14 -17.35 10.62
N GLU A 7 -6.87 -17.12 9.53
CA GLU A 7 -7.20 -18.15 8.54
C GLU A 7 -5.94 -18.70 7.85
N PHE A 8 -4.98 -17.83 7.52
CA PHE A 8 -3.70 -18.23 6.92
C PHE A 8 -2.81 -19.04 7.88
N ASN A 9 -2.84 -18.72 9.17
CA ASN A 9 -2.00 -19.37 10.19
C ASN A 9 -2.49 -20.76 10.60
N ASP A 10 -3.77 -21.04 10.37
CA ASP A 10 -4.36 -22.33 10.59
C ASP A 10 -3.90 -23.31 9.51
N THR A 11 -3.13 -24.31 9.93
CA THR A 11 -2.54 -25.33 9.06
C THR A 11 -3.58 -26.21 8.37
N ASP A 12 -4.80 -26.30 8.91
CA ASP A 12 -5.87 -27.12 8.34
C ASP A 12 -6.52 -26.45 7.11
N ASN A 13 -6.41 -25.12 6.99
CA ASN A 13 -7.02 -24.36 5.90
C ASN A 13 -6.30 -24.51 4.55
N LYS A 14 -5.06 -25.04 4.54
CA LYS A 14 -4.23 -25.24 3.33
C LYS A 14 -4.23 -24.02 2.41
N ILE A 15 -3.86 -22.86 2.95
CA ILE A 15 -3.75 -21.62 2.19
C ILE A 15 -2.30 -21.39 1.76
N ALA A 16 -2.12 -21.03 0.49
CA ALA A 16 -0.84 -20.56 -0.03
C ALA A 16 -1.01 -19.17 -0.64
N VAL A 17 -0.01 -18.31 -0.45
CA VAL A 17 -0.03 -16.94 -0.98
C VAL A 17 0.94 -16.86 -2.15
N HIS A 18 0.40 -16.60 -3.34
CA HIS A 18 1.16 -16.42 -4.56
C HIS A 18 1.66 -14.98 -4.69
N CYS A 19 2.95 -14.82 -4.99
CA CYS A 19 3.57 -13.55 -5.32
C CYS A 19 4.08 -13.62 -6.76
N LYS A 20 3.66 -12.68 -7.61
CA LYS A 20 4.02 -12.61 -9.04
C LYS A 20 5.34 -11.88 -9.30
N THR A 21 5.83 -11.16 -8.30
CA THR A 21 7.04 -10.34 -8.40
C THR A 21 7.90 -10.47 -7.15
N GLU A 22 9.19 -10.19 -7.28
CA GLU A 22 10.10 -10.14 -6.12
C GLU A 22 9.67 -9.05 -5.12
N GLU A 23 9.03 -7.96 -5.58
CA GLU A 23 8.49 -6.90 -4.72
C GLU A 23 7.32 -7.40 -3.87
N GLU A 24 6.38 -8.14 -4.47
CA GLU A 24 5.28 -8.79 -3.74
C GLU A 24 5.83 -9.77 -2.69
N ALA A 25 6.81 -10.58 -3.07
CA ALA A 25 7.45 -11.53 -2.17
C ALA A 25 8.15 -10.85 -0.99
N LYS A 26 8.84 -9.73 -1.23
CA LYS A 26 9.47 -8.91 -0.17
C LYS A 26 8.43 -8.36 0.79
N ASP A 27 7.36 -7.71 0.28
CA ASP A 27 6.30 -7.17 1.13
C ASP A 27 5.63 -8.29 1.94
N PHE A 28 5.28 -9.42 1.32
CA PHE A 28 4.65 -10.54 2.03
C PHE A 28 5.55 -11.13 3.12
N CYS A 29 6.83 -11.37 2.80
CA CYS A 29 7.83 -11.87 3.75
C CYS A 29 8.01 -10.90 4.93
N GLU A 30 8.03 -9.59 4.69
CA GLU A 30 8.06 -8.60 5.75
C GLU A 30 6.81 -8.65 6.64
N LYS A 31 5.61 -8.84 6.06
CA LYS A 31 4.40 -8.99 6.86
C LYS A 31 4.43 -10.27 7.69
N MET A 32 4.87 -11.41 7.13
CA MET A 32 5.04 -12.65 7.89
C MET A 32 6.02 -12.47 9.05
N HIS A 33 7.13 -11.77 8.83
CA HIS A 33 8.09 -11.44 9.89
C HIS A 33 7.46 -10.59 11.00
N LYS A 34 6.67 -9.58 10.65
CA LYS A 34 5.93 -8.73 11.61
C LYS A 34 4.92 -9.52 12.45
N GLN A 35 4.41 -10.63 11.93
CA GLN A 35 3.57 -11.58 12.67
C GLN A 35 4.39 -12.56 13.55
N GLY A 36 5.71 -12.39 13.64
CA GLY A 36 6.59 -13.24 14.45
C GLY A 36 6.93 -14.58 13.80
N MET A 37 6.59 -14.79 12.53
CA MET A 37 6.89 -16.03 11.82
C MET A 37 8.36 -16.09 11.37
N LYS A 38 8.85 -17.31 11.13
CA LYS A 38 10.18 -17.60 10.59
C LYS A 38 10.11 -18.74 9.58
N TRP A 39 11.14 -18.87 8.74
CA TRP A 39 11.34 -20.05 7.92
C TRP A 39 11.48 -21.31 8.79
N CYS A 40 11.20 -22.50 8.24
CA CYS A 40 11.39 -23.78 8.95
C CYS A 40 12.85 -24.00 9.41
N SER A 41 13.82 -23.33 8.77
CA SER A 41 15.22 -23.30 9.20
C SER A 41 15.49 -22.47 10.47
N GLY A 42 14.51 -21.69 10.93
CA GLY A 42 14.65 -20.71 12.00
C GLY A 42 15.19 -19.35 11.54
N GLU A 43 15.52 -19.20 10.26
CA GLU A 43 16.00 -17.95 9.66
C GLU A 43 14.87 -16.91 9.52
N SER A 44 15.25 -15.63 9.53
CA SER A 44 14.31 -14.53 9.32
C SER A 44 13.91 -14.40 7.85
N TYR A 45 12.62 -14.11 7.60
CA TYR A 45 12.09 -13.74 6.29
C TYR A 45 12.75 -12.50 5.68
N LEU A 46 13.39 -11.64 6.49
CA LEU A 46 14.08 -10.43 6.02
C LEU A 46 15.43 -10.71 5.36
N LYS A 47 16.02 -11.88 5.60
CA LYS A 47 17.35 -12.23 5.08
C LYS A 47 17.27 -12.63 3.61
N GLU A 48 16.26 -13.43 3.26
CA GLU A 48 16.06 -13.96 1.92
C GLU A 48 14.59 -14.33 1.70
N THR A 49 14.02 -13.88 0.58
CA THR A 49 12.63 -14.17 0.18
C THR A 49 12.50 -15.46 -0.60
N ASN A 50 13.62 -16.05 -1.02
CA ASN A 50 13.70 -17.25 -1.87
C ASN A 50 12.95 -17.15 -3.22
N TYR A 51 12.57 -15.94 -3.63
CA TYR A 51 11.81 -15.72 -4.87
C TYR A 51 12.57 -16.16 -6.12
N LYS A 52 13.89 -15.94 -6.14
CA LYS A 52 14.77 -16.24 -7.27
C LYS A 52 14.97 -17.73 -7.56
N PHE A 53 14.50 -18.62 -6.68
CA PHE A 53 14.61 -20.07 -6.92
C PHE A 53 13.69 -20.56 -8.05
N CYS A 54 12.59 -19.85 -8.33
CA CYS A 54 11.68 -20.12 -9.43
C CYS A 54 11.04 -18.78 -9.83
N GLU A 55 11.74 -18.04 -10.68
CA GLU A 55 11.35 -16.73 -11.19
C GLU A 55 9.95 -16.79 -11.80
N GLU A 56 8.91 -16.22 -11.16
CA GLU A 56 7.57 -15.89 -11.71
C GLU A 56 6.36 -16.69 -11.18
N GLU A 57 6.53 -17.74 -10.37
CA GLU A 57 5.39 -18.50 -9.84
C GLU A 57 5.56 -18.96 -8.37
N MET A 58 6.04 -18.10 -7.48
CA MET A 58 6.32 -18.50 -6.09
C MET A 58 5.12 -18.35 -5.17
N CYS A 59 4.82 -19.43 -4.46
CA CYS A 59 3.83 -19.44 -3.40
C CYS A 59 4.50 -19.63 -2.04
N TYR A 60 3.93 -18.97 -1.04
CA TYR A 60 4.42 -18.93 0.32
C TYR A 60 3.36 -19.47 1.28
N ILE A 61 3.80 -20.32 2.20
CA ILE A 61 3.03 -20.76 3.36
C ILE A 61 3.81 -20.42 4.63
N ARG A 62 3.23 -20.71 5.79
CA ARG A 62 3.96 -20.58 7.06
C ARG A 62 5.20 -21.46 7.05
N GLY A 63 6.37 -20.84 7.13
CA GLY A 63 7.67 -21.50 7.23
C GLY A 63 8.26 -22.05 5.92
N GLU A 64 7.51 -22.08 4.82
CA GLU A 64 7.93 -22.74 3.58
C GLU A 64 7.49 -21.97 2.33
N PHE A 65 8.11 -22.31 1.21
CA PHE A 65 7.80 -21.78 -0.11
C PHE A 65 7.88 -22.91 -1.13
N SER A 66 7.12 -22.83 -2.21
CA SER A 66 7.21 -23.75 -3.34
C SER A 66 6.57 -23.14 -4.60
N PRO A 67 6.87 -23.68 -5.79
CA PRO A 67 6.23 -23.23 -7.02
C PRO A 67 4.71 -23.37 -6.97
N TYR A 68 3.99 -22.47 -7.63
CA TYR A 68 2.53 -22.40 -7.69
C TYR A 68 1.90 -23.75 -8.07
N GLN A 69 2.45 -24.43 -9.07
CA GLN A 69 1.95 -25.72 -9.54
C GLN A 69 1.97 -26.80 -8.43
N TYR A 70 2.94 -26.73 -7.51
CA TYR A 70 3.03 -27.68 -6.39
C TYR A 70 1.80 -27.55 -5.48
N TYR A 71 1.53 -26.35 -4.97
CA TYR A 71 0.40 -26.12 -4.07
C TYR A 71 -0.95 -26.31 -4.77
N LYS A 72 -1.04 -25.90 -6.04
CA LYS A 72 -2.23 -26.15 -6.87
C LYS A 72 -2.54 -27.64 -6.99
N SER A 73 -1.53 -28.47 -7.27
CA SER A 73 -1.69 -29.92 -7.36
C SER A 73 -2.07 -30.59 -6.04
N LYS A 74 -1.69 -29.97 -4.90
CA LYS A 74 -1.99 -30.43 -3.54
C LYS A 74 -3.34 -29.94 -3.02
N GLY A 75 -4.09 -29.19 -3.82
CA GLY A 75 -5.43 -28.70 -3.48
C GLY A 75 -5.42 -27.53 -2.48
N TYR A 76 -4.35 -26.75 -2.42
CA TYR A 76 -4.30 -25.54 -1.60
C TYR A 76 -5.19 -24.45 -2.20
N LYS A 77 -5.80 -23.64 -1.34
CA LYS A 77 -6.44 -22.38 -1.71
C LYS A 77 -5.34 -21.34 -1.94
N ILE A 78 -5.15 -20.95 -3.20
CA ILE A 78 -4.12 -19.97 -3.57
C ILE A 78 -4.72 -18.57 -3.56
N LEU A 79 -4.15 -17.70 -2.74
CA LEU A 79 -4.48 -16.28 -2.66
C LEU A 79 -3.41 -15.47 -3.37
N GLU A 80 -3.81 -14.49 -4.17
CA GLU A 80 -2.86 -13.61 -4.86
C GLU A 80 -2.46 -12.46 -3.94
N TRP A 81 -1.17 -12.31 -3.61
CA TRP A 81 -0.73 -11.26 -2.68
C TRP A 81 -1.06 -9.86 -3.21
N SER A 82 -1.00 -9.66 -4.53
CA SER A 82 -1.44 -8.43 -5.20
C SER A 82 -2.84 -7.93 -4.80
N ASP A 83 -3.77 -8.82 -4.40
CA ASP A 83 -5.12 -8.44 -3.95
C ASP A 83 -5.14 -7.81 -2.54
N TYR A 84 -4.06 -8.05 -1.77
CA TYR A 84 -3.91 -7.64 -0.37
C TYR A 84 -2.78 -6.64 -0.16
N MET A 85 -1.82 -6.59 -1.08
CA MET A 85 -0.76 -5.60 -1.11
C MET A 85 -1.39 -4.23 -1.34
N GLN A 86 -1.49 -3.44 -0.27
CA GLN A 86 -1.69 -2.02 -0.41
C GLN A 86 -0.36 -1.46 -0.88
N LYS A 87 -0.17 -1.40 -2.20
CA LYS A 87 0.95 -0.65 -2.76
C LYS A 87 0.82 0.78 -2.23
N GLU A 88 1.75 1.18 -1.37
CA GLU A 88 1.83 2.57 -0.94
C GLU A 88 2.09 3.37 -2.21
N PHE A 89 1.19 4.28 -2.55
CA PHE A 89 1.36 5.13 -3.72
C PHE A 89 2.42 6.16 -3.37
N THR A 90 3.55 6.08 -4.05
CA THR A 90 4.69 6.97 -3.81
C THR A 90 4.83 8.01 -4.91
N LYS A 91 5.79 8.93 -4.74
CA LYS A 91 6.15 9.89 -5.78
C LYS A 91 6.55 9.19 -7.07
N SER A 92 7.27 8.07 -7.02
CA SER A 92 7.64 7.32 -8.22
C SER A 92 6.46 6.73 -8.99
N ASP A 93 5.30 6.55 -8.35
CA ASP A 93 4.10 6.07 -9.04
C ASP A 93 3.39 7.17 -9.85
N LEU A 94 3.72 8.46 -9.63
CA LEU A 94 3.18 9.57 -10.42
C LEU A 94 3.69 9.53 -11.85
N LYS A 95 2.76 9.59 -12.81
CA LYS A 95 3.05 9.58 -14.25
C LYS A 95 2.38 10.75 -14.93
N SER A 96 2.98 11.20 -16.03
CA SER A 96 2.38 12.24 -16.87
C SER A 96 0.95 11.86 -17.28
N GLY A 97 0.03 12.82 -17.20
CA GLY A 97 -1.40 12.59 -17.45
C GLY A 97 -2.21 12.17 -16.23
N MET A 98 -1.59 11.94 -15.07
CA MET A 98 -2.32 11.85 -13.79
C MET A 98 -2.68 13.24 -13.28
N VAL A 99 -3.74 13.32 -12.47
CA VAL A 99 -4.14 14.56 -11.78
C VAL A 99 -3.99 14.35 -10.28
N VAL A 100 -3.47 15.34 -9.57
CA VAL A 100 -3.28 15.30 -8.10
C VAL A 100 -4.08 16.40 -7.42
N GLU A 101 -4.45 16.17 -6.17
CA GLU A 101 -5.10 17.15 -5.30
C GLU A 101 -4.32 17.28 -4.00
N TYR A 102 -4.17 18.51 -3.52
CA TYR A 102 -3.48 18.81 -2.27
C TYR A 102 -4.41 18.72 -1.06
N ASN A 103 -3.82 18.68 0.14
CA ASN A 103 -4.53 18.84 1.40
C ASN A 103 -5.17 20.23 1.59
N ASP A 104 -4.79 21.20 0.76
CA ASP A 104 -5.34 22.55 0.74
C ASP A 104 -6.06 22.82 -0.59
N ASN A 105 -7.38 22.99 -0.52
CA ASN A 105 -8.25 23.17 -1.68
C ASN A 105 -8.02 24.52 -2.39
N TYR A 106 -7.34 25.48 -1.78
CA TYR A 106 -7.03 26.77 -2.39
C TYR A 106 -6.28 26.62 -3.72
N PHE A 107 -5.38 25.64 -3.79
CA PHE A 107 -4.50 25.42 -4.94
C PHE A 107 -5.13 24.62 -6.08
N GLY A 108 -6.37 24.12 -5.90
CA GLY A 108 -7.04 23.27 -6.88
C GLY A 108 -6.30 21.98 -7.22
N LYS A 109 -6.77 21.29 -8.26
CA LYS A 109 -6.12 20.08 -8.80
C LYS A 109 -4.97 20.45 -9.74
N ARG A 110 -3.98 19.55 -9.86
CA ARG A 110 -2.81 19.73 -10.72
C ARG A 110 -2.61 18.56 -11.66
N LEU A 111 -2.30 18.83 -12.92
CA LEU A 111 -1.90 17.84 -13.90
C LEU A 111 -0.42 17.53 -13.77
N VAL A 112 -0.07 16.24 -13.70
CA VAL A 112 1.32 15.77 -13.72
C VAL A 112 1.82 15.82 -15.17
N ILE A 113 2.90 16.56 -15.42
CA ILE A 113 3.59 16.60 -16.72
C ILE A 113 5.10 16.56 -16.47
N GLY A 114 5.74 15.46 -16.87
CA GLY A 114 7.15 15.21 -16.57
C GLY A 114 7.41 15.27 -15.06
N GLY A 115 8.35 16.12 -14.66
CA GLY A 115 8.68 16.40 -13.25
C GLY A 115 7.89 17.57 -12.63
N PHE A 116 6.76 17.97 -13.20
CA PHE A 116 6.02 19.14 -12.75
C PHE A 116 4.54 18.86 -12.48
N LEU A 117 3.96 19.62 -11.55
CA LEU A 117 2.54 19.68 -11.24
C LEU A 117 1.99 21.01 -11.75
N ILE A 118 1.16 20.98 -12.78
CA ILE A 118 0.64 22.18 -13.47
C ILE A 118 -0.83 22.42 -13.08
N GLY A 119 -1.15 23.65 -12.67
CA GLY A 119 -2.52 24.11 -12.40
C GLY A 119 -2.79 25.45 -13.08
N GLU A 120 -4.00 25.97 -12.91
CA GLU A 120 -4.43 27.24 -13.53
C GLU A 120 -3.66 28.45 -12.99
N ASP A 121 -3.23 28.38 -11.73
CA ASP A 121 -2.49 29.41 -10.99
C ASP A 121 -0.96 29.24 -11.06
N GLY A 122 -0.44 28.26 -11.80
CA GLY A 122 1.00 28.07 -12.02
C GLY A 122 1.46 26.63 -11.90
N TYR A 123 2.72 26.43 -11.50
CA TYR A 123 3.35 25.12 -11.42
C TYR A 123 4.08 24.85 -10.10
N SER A 124 4.32 23.58 -9.80
CA SER A 124 5.22 23.13 -8.73
C SER A 124 6.16 22.06 -9.25
N ASP A 125 7.40 22.06 -8.73
CA ASP A 125 8.41 21.04 -9.05
C ASP A 125 8.20 19.78 -8.18
N LEU A 126 8.08 18.61 -8.82
CA LEU A 126 7.99 17.32 -8.11
C LEU A 126 9.27 16.97 -7.36
N GLY A 127 10.42 17.53 -7.75
CA GLY A 127 11.68 17.44 -7.01
C GLY A 127 11.58 17.98 -5.59
N GLY A 128 10.64 18.90 -5.32
CA GLY A 128 10.33 19.40 -3.98
C GLY A 128 9.50 18.45 -3.12
N TYR A 129 9.10 17.28 -3.61
CA TYR A 129 8.32 16.29 -2.88
C TYR A 129 9.16 15.07 -2.52
N ASN A 130 8.91 14.51 -1.33
CA ASN A 130 9.48 13.22 -0.94
C ASN A 130 8.65 12.04 -1.48
N GLU A 131 9.13 10.80 -1.29
CA GLU A 131 8.41 9.60 -1.75
C GLU A 131 7.03 9.43 -1.12
N ASN A 132 6.82 9.99 0.07
CA ASN A 132 5.52 10.00 0.76
C ASN A 132 4.58 11.12 0.27
N LEU A 133 4.89 11.73 -0.88
CA LEU A 133 4.11 12.77 -1.53
C LEU A 133 3.87 14.02 -0.67
N LYS A 134 4.83 14.34 0.20
CA LYS A 134 4.83 15.58 1.00
C LYS A 134 5.87 16.54 0.46
N ASN A 135 5.49 17.81 0.32
CA ASN A 135 6.45 18.84 -0.01
C ASN A 135 7.44 19.01 1.14
N VAL A 136 8.73 19.15 0.84
CA VAL A 136 9.79 19.25 1.87
C VAL A 136 9.94 20.67 2.42
N ALA A 137 9.49 21.68 1.68
CA ALA A 137 9.64 23.10 2.03
C ALA A 137 8.32 23.75 2.48
N SER A 138 7.18 23.12 2.21
CA SER A 138 5.85 23.63 2.58
C SER A 138 5.02 22.58 3.33
N GLY A 139 3.89 23.01 3.89
CA GLY A 139 2.91 22.10 4.51
C GLY A 139 1.99 21.38 3.51
N LEU A 140 2.30 21.44 2.21
CA LEU A 140 1.48 20.81 1.17
C LEU A 140 1.76 19.31 1.07
N GLU A 141 0.68 18.55 1.01
CA GLU A 141 0.70 17.10 0.80
C GLU A 141 -0.22 16.76 -0.35
N ILE A 142 0.20 15.90 -1.27
CA ILE A 142 -0.74 15.31 -2.22
C ILE A 142 -1.57 14.28 -1.43
N VAL A 143 -2.88 14.45 -1.48
CA VAL A 143 -3.85 13.62 -0.73
C VAL A 143 -4.70 12.77 -1.64
N ARG A 144 -4.84 13.12 -2.91
CA ARG A 144 -5.54 12.30 -3.90
C ARG A 144 -4.81 12.30 -5.22
N VAL A 145 -4.89 11.17 -5.91
CA VAL A 145 -4.42 11.02 -7.29
C VAL A 145 -5.53 10.42 -8.11
N TYR A 146 -5.68 10.93 -9.32
CA TYR A 146 -6.72 10.58 -10.26
C TYR A 146 -6.12 10.22 -11.62
N LYS A 147 -6.84 9.33 -12.33
CA LYS A 147 -6.69 9.11 -13.75
C LYS A 147 -7.73 9.93 -14.49
N ILE A 148 -7.37 10.48 -15.64
CA ILE A 148 -8.32 11.11 -16.56
C ILE A 148 -9.10 9.99 -17.28
N LYS A 149 -10.42 9.94 -17.09
CA LYS A 149 -11.29 8.95 -17.74
C LYS A 149 -11.92 9.49 -19.03
N CYS A 150 -12.18 10.79 -19.10
CA CYS A 150 -12.78 11.45 -20.26
C CYS A 150 -11.87 12.59 -20.74
N MET A 151 -11.46 12.54 -22.01
CA MET A 151 -10.69 13.62 -22.63
C MET A 151 -11.63 14.74 -23.04
N GLU A 152 -11.43 15.89 -22.43
CA GLU A 152 -12.18 17.12 -22.68
C GLU A 152 -11.21 18.28 -22.96
N LYS A 153 -11.75 19.50 -23.11
CA LYS A 153 -10.91 20.71 -23.16
C LYS A 153 -10.01 20.79 -21.93
N ILE A 154 -8.80 21.31 -22.10
CA ILE A 154 -7.83 21.49 -21.00
C ILE A 154 -8.45 22.23 -19.80
N SER A 155 -9.29 23.25 -20.07
CA SER A 155 -9.97 24.03 -19.03
C SER A 155 -10.97 23.24 -18.18
N SER A 156 -11.38 22.04 -18.61
CA SER A 156 -12.34 21.20 -17.90
C SER A 156 -11.82 19.79 -17.62
N ILE A 157 -10.62 19.44 -18.08
CA ILE A 157 -10.08 18.08 -17.98
C ILE A 157 -9.86 17.64 -16.52
N MET A 158 -9.69 18.60 -15.60
CA MET A 158 -9.52 18.36 -14.17
C MET A 158 -10.83 18.45 -13.37
N HIS A 159 -12.00 18.58 -14.02
CA HIS A 159 -13.30 18.50 -13.33
C HIS A 159 -13.57 17.06 -12.86
N ASP A 160 -14.26 16.91 -11.72
CA ASP A 160 -14.49 15.60 -11.10
C ASP A 160 -15.20 14.60 -12.02
N ASP A 161 -16.13 15.07 -12.85
CA ASP A 161 -16.84 14.25 -13.84
C ASP A 161 -15.91 13.64 -14.91
N ASN A 162 -14.69 14.18 -15.08
CA ASN A 162 -13.68 13.70 -16.02
C ASN A 162 -12.58 12.87 -15.36
N LEU A 163 -12.65 12.67 -14.04
CA LEU A 163 -11.63 12.00 -13.24
C LEU A 163 -12.14 10.68 -12.64
N GLU A 164 -11.20 9.77 -12.43
CA GLU A 164 -11.36 8.51 -11.71
C GLU A 164 -10.32 8.47 -10.58
N LEU A 165 -10.76 8.35 -9.32
CA LEU A 165 -9.87 8.31 -8.16
C LEU A 165 -9.07 6.99 -8.17
N ILE A 166 -7.75 7.09 -8.20
CA ILE A 166 -6.85 5.92 -8.16
C ILE A 166 -6.17 5.75 -6.81
N TRP A 167 -6.00 6.84 -6.06
CA TRP A 167 -5.42 6.78 -4.73
C TRP A 167 -5.91 7.94 -3.86
N GLU A 168 -6.15 7.65 -2.59
CA GLU A 168 -6.43 8.65 -1.56
C GLU A 168 -5.58 8.35 -0.32
N ARG A 169 -4.93 9.40 0.20
CA ARG A 169 -4.16 9.35 1.43
C ARG A 169 -5.09 9.00 2.58
N LYS A 170 -4.75 7.91 3.28
CA LYS A 170 -5.42 7.57 4.54
C LYS A 170 -5.21 8.69 5.55
N LYS A 171 -6.30 9.37 5.91
CA LYS A 171 -6.29 10.32 7.01
C LYS A 171 -6.03 9.54 8.30
N LEU A 172 -4.85 9.72 8.89
CA LEU A 172 -4.59 9.20 10.22
C LEU A 172 -5.56 9.89 11.17
N LYS A 173 -6.34 9.10 11.91
CA LYS A 173 -7.18 9.64 12.97
C LYS A 173 -6.25 10.17 14.05
N LYS A 174 -6.16 11.51 14.15
CA LYS A 174 -5.60 12.13 15.34
C LYS A 174 -6.56 11.82 16.48
N MET A 175 -6.03 11.22 17.52
CA MET A 175 -6.72 10.96 18.76
C MET A 175 -5.79 11.40 19.88
N THR A 176 -6.39 11.91 20.95
CA THR A 176 -5.69 12.26 22.18
C THR A 176 -5.17 11.01 22.89
N VAL A 177 -4.25 11.18 23.84
CA VAL A 177 -3.69 10.05 24.60
C VAL A 177 -4.82 9.39 25.42
N GLU A 178 -5.76 10.21 25.89
CA GLU A 178 -6.95 9.83 26.64
C GLU A 178 -7.92 9.02 25.78
N GLU A 179 -8.20 9.44 24.53
CA GLU A 179 -9.01 8.66 23.60
C GLU A 179 -8.34 7.31 23.21
N MET A 180 -7.01 7.26 23.18
CA MET A 180 -6.29 5.99 22.99
C MET A 180 -6.43 5.09 24.21
N ARG A 181 -6.30 5.65 25.42
CA ARG A 181 -6.46 4.96 26.69
C ARG A 181 -7.84 4.34 26.79
N GLU A 182 -8.91 5.12 26.66
CA GLU A 182 -10.30 4.64 26.79
C GLU A 182 -10.58 3.45 25.85
N LYS A 183 -10.13 3.54 24.59
CA LYS A 183 -10.30 2.45 23.63
C LYS A 183 -9.51 1.20 23.97
N LEU A 184 -8.32 1.38 24.55
CA LEU A 184 -7.48 0.27 24.94
C LEU A 184 -8.04 -0.40 26.19
N GLU A 185 -8.54 0.37 27.16
CA GLU A 185 -9.28 -0.09 28.34
C GLU A 185 -10.53 -0.88 27.95
N GLU A 186 -11.30 -0.40 26.96
CA GLU A 186 -12.47 -1.13 26.43
C GLU A 186 -12.09 -2.48 25.81
N LEU A 187 -10.94 -2.55 25.11
CA LEU A 187 -10.46 -3.77 24.47
C LEU A 187 -9.90 -4.79 25.46
N ILE A 188 -9.19 -4.35 26.49
CA ILE A 188 -8.52 -5.24 27.45
C ILE A 188 -9.38 -5.52 28.70
N GLY A 189 -10.36 -4.67 29.01
CA GLY A 189 -11.22 -4.77 30.19
C GLY A 189 -10.55 -4.36 31.50
N GLU A 190 -9.42 -3.65 31.44
CA GLU A 190 -8.62 -3.20 32.57
C GLU A 190 -8.35 -1.70 32.47
N GLU A 191 -8.21 -1.03 33.62
CA GLU A 191 -7.90 0.40 33.68
C GLU A 191 -6.40 0.63 33.52
N ILE A 192 -6.01 1.60 32.70
CA ILE A 192 -4.61 1.88 32.34
C ILE A 192 -4.15 3.15 33.06
N GLU A 193 -3.02 3.13 33.74
CA GLU A 193 -2.40 4.34 34.26
C GLU A 193 -1.33 4.84 33.28
N ILE A 194 -1.42 6.09 32.84
CA ILE A 194 -0.40 6.72 31.98
C ILE A 194 0.58 7.44 32.91
N VAL A 195 1.87 7.07 32.86
CA VAL A 195 2.95 7.59 33.71
C VAL A 195 4.00 8.33 32.89
#